data_AF-A0A7I7K3X9-F1
#
_entry.id   AF-A0A7I7K3X9-F1
#
_cell.length_a   1.000
_cell.length_b   1.000
_cell.length_c   1.000
_cell.angle_alpha   90.00
_cell.angle_beta   90.00
_cell.angle_gamma   90.00
#
_symmetry.space_group_name_H-M   'P 1'
#
loop_
_entity.id
_entity.type
_entity.pdbx_description
1 polymer ?
#
loop_
_entity_poly.entity_id
_entity_poly.type
_entity_poly.pdbx_seq_one_letter_code
_entity_poly.pdbx_strand_id
1 'polypeptide(L)'
;MTPAGDDVERVEQLARSDWTDQDLLTKDEARERLVEEIGRTRARLDEVRSAAGDHASADTELTLLERRLNAMESVRDEYNDYRAGK
;
A
#
# COMPACT_ATOMS: atom_id res chain seq x y z
N MET A 1 -44.33 15.98 -41.25
CA MET A 1 -44.25 15.95 -39.77
C MET A 1 -43.53 14.68 -39.40
N THR A 2 -42.21 14.76 -39.20
CA THR A 2 -41.34 13.61 -38.90
C THR A 2 -41.12 13.60 -37.39
N PRO A 3 -41.36 12.50 -36.66
CA PRO A 3 -41.22 12.52 -35.22
C PRO A 3 -39.75 12.59 -34.83
N ALA A 4 -39.48 13.46 -33.87
CA ALA A 4 -38.24 13.53 -33.13
C ALA A 4 -38.05 12.26 -32.29
N GLY A 5 -36.80 11.91 -32.03
CA GLY A 5 -36.44 10.98 -30.96
C GLY A 5 -35.40 9.96 -31.39
N ASP A 6 -34.14 10.40 -31.46
CA ASP A 6 -33.01 9.54 -31.10
C ASP A 6 -31.73 10.39 -30.89
N ASP A 7 -31.85 11.48 -30.13
CA ASP A 7 -30.68 12.08 -29.49
C ASP A 7 -30.40 11.30 -28.20
N VAL A 8 -29.97 10.05 -28.37
CA VAL A 8 -29.28 9.32 -27.31
C VAL A 8 -27.93 10.00 -27.17
N GLU A 9 -27.84 10.93 -26.22
CA GLU A 9 -26.62 11.62 -25.85
C GLU A 9 -25.48 10.60 -25.76
N ARG A 10 -24.54 10.63 -26.71
CA ARG A 10 -23.42 9.70 -26.74
C ARG A 10 -22.60 9.94 -25.49
N VAL A 11 -22.77 9.07 -24.50
CA VAL A 11 -21.90 9.03 -23.33
C VAL A 11 -20.48 8.81 -23.83
N GLU A 12 -19.62 9.83 -23.72
CA GLU A 12 -18.20 9.67 -24.01
C GLU A 12 -17.65 8.60 -23.06
N GLN A 13 -17.32 7.44 -23.61
CA GLN A 13 -16.62 6.39 -22.90
C GLN A 13 -15.24 6.93 -22.54
N LEU A 14 -14.97 7.12 -21.25
CA LEU A 14 -13.64 7.50 -20.77
C LEU A 14 -12.61 6.50 -21.30
N ALA A 15 -11.43 6.99 -21.67
CA ALA A 15 -10.32 6.13 -22.04
C ALA A 15 -10.12 5.08 -20.94
N ARG A 16 -10.03 3.79 -21.31
CA ARG A 16 -9.75 2.71 -20.35
C ARG A 16 -8.54 3.14 -19.53
N SER A 17 -8.74 3.29 -18.23
CA SER A 17 -7.65 3.59 -17.33
C SER A 17 -6.73 2.37 -17.29
N ASP A 18 -5.43 2.56 -17.50
CA ASP A 18 -4.42 1.49 -17.32
C ASP A 18 -4.46 0.88 -15.89
N TRP A 19 -5.14 1.56 -14.96
CA TRP A 19 -5.43 1.09 -13.60
C TRP A 19 -6.46 -0.06 -13.54
N THR A 20 -7.28 -0.24 -14.58
CA THR A 20 -8.30 -1.30 -14.65
C THR A 20 -7.73 -2.65 -15.09
N ASP A 21 -6.56 -2.64 -15.74
CA ASP A 21 -5.86 -3.83 -16.22
C ASP A 21 -4.81 -4.34 -15.21
N GLN A 22 -4.67 -3.70 -14.05
CA GLN A 22 -3.86 -4.23 -12.95
C GLN A 22 -4.61 -5.32 -12.21
N ASP A 23 -3.97 -6.47 -12.06
CA ASP A 23 -4.44 -7.54 -11.19
C ASP A 23 -4.36 -7.04 -9.74
N LEU A 24 -5.48 -6.54 -9.23
CA LEU A 24 -5.55 -5.97 -7.89
C LEU A 24 -5.48 -7.09 -6.86
N LEU A 25 -4.63 -6.89 -5.86
CA LEU A 25 -4.53 -7.83 -4.75
C LEU A 25 -5.83 -7.82 -3.95
N THR A 26 -6.28 -9.01 -3.56
CA THR A 26 -7.23 -9.13 -2.45
C THR A 26 -6.61 -8.56 -1.18
N LYS A 27 -7.46 -8.16 -0.22
CA LYS A 27 -6.96 -7.66 1.08
C LYS A 27 -6.10 -8.68 1.81
N ASP A 28 -6.38 -9.98 1.64
CA ASP A 28 -5.57 -11.05 2.24
C ASP A 28 -4.18 -11.14 1.61
N GLU A 29 -4.11 -11.11 0.28
CA GLU A 29 -2.85 -11.10 -0.47
C GLU A 29 -2.01 -9.84 -0.22
N ALA A 30 -2.68 -8.69 -0.04
CA ALA A 30 -2.03 -7.44 0.35
C ALA A 30 -1.47 -7.54 1.78
N ARG A 31 -2.24 -8.10 2.73
CA ARG A 31 -1.79 -8.33 4.11
C ARG A 31 -0.57 -9.25 4.16
N GLU A 32 -0.58 -10.35 3.42
CA GLU A 32 0.51 -11.32 3.41
C GLU A 32 1.81 -10.70 2.91
N ARG A 33 1.76 -9.99 1.79
CA ARG A 33 2.91 -9.24 1.28
C ARG A 33 3.38 -8.16 2.26
N LEU A 34 2.45 -7.46 2.91
CA LEU A 34 2.80 -6.47 3.93
C LEU A 34 3.52 -7.10 5.14
N VAL A 35 3.10 -8.28 5.59
CA VAL A 35 3.78 -9.01 6.68
C VAL A 35 5.22 -9.37 6.29
N GLU A 36 5.45 -9.80 5.05
CA GLU A 36 6.82 -10.06 4.56
C GLU A 36 7.68 -8.79 4.51
N GLU A 37 7.13 -7.67 4.04
CA GLU A 37 7.82 -6.37 4.03
C GLU A 37 8.16 -5.88 5.45
N ILE A 38 7.24 -6.08 6.41
CA ILE A 38 7.48 -5.79 7.83
C ILE A 38 8.68 -6.60 8.33
N GLY A 39 8.73 -7.90 8.01
CA GLY A 39 9.86 -8.77 8.37
C GLY A 39 11.18 -8.26 7.80
N ARG A 40 11.20 -7.91 6.51
CA ARG A 40 12.39 -7.34 5.84
C ARG A 40 12.82 -6.01 6.43
N THR A 41 11.88 -5.15 6.78
CA THR A 41 12.17 -3.85 7.39
C THR A 41 12.73 -3.99 8.80
N ARG A 42 12.21 -4.92 9.60
CA ARG A 42 12.76 -5.25 10.93
C ARG A 42 14.20 -5.75 10.82
N ALA A 43 14.47 -6.69 9.91
CA ALA A 43 15.82 -7.19 9.67
C ALA A 43 16.78 -6.06 9.25
N ARG A 44 16.34 -5.17 8.35
CA ARG A 44 17.15 -4.01 7.94
C ARG A 44 17.43 -3.05 9.10
N LEU A 45 16.44 -2.82 9.96
CA LEU A 45 16.59 -1.96 11.12
C LEU A 45 17.61 -2.54 12.11
N ASP A 46 17.59 -3.86 12.33
CA ASP A 46 18.58 -4.56 13.17
C ASP A 46 19.99 -4.51 12.57
N GLU A 47 20.12 -4.68 11.24
CA GLU A 47 21.39 -4.53 10.52
C GLU A 47 21.97 -3.12 10.71
N VAL A 48 21.16 -2.08 10.47
CA VAL A 48 21.58 -0.67 10.61
C VAL A 48 21.96 -0.39 12.05
N ARG A 49 21.16 -0.85 13.03
CA ARG A 49 21.45 -0.66 14.46
C ARG A 49 22.76 -1.33 14.87
N SER A 50 23.05 -2.51 14.32
CA SER A 50 24.30 -3.24 14.57
C SER A 50 25.51 -2.57 13.92
N ALA A 51 25.33 -1.93 12.76
CA ALA A 51 26.38 -1.24 12.02
C ALA A 51 26.61 0.21 12.47
N ALA A 52 25.63 0.83 13.13
CA ALA A 52 25.58 2.26 13.42
C ALA A 52 26.70 2.77 14.35
N GLY A 53 27.14 1.99 15.34
CA GLY A 53 28.04 2.49 16.39
C GLY A 53 27.54 3.82 16.98
N ASP A 54 28.43 4.81 17.13
CA ASP A 54 28.10 6.18 17.57
C ASP A 54 27.92 7.19 16.40
N HIS A 55 27.64 6.73 15.18
CA HIS A 55 27.57 7.62 14.01
C HIS A 55 26.22 8.32 13.88
N ALA A 56 26.22 9.66 13.98
CA ALA A 56 25.03 10.50 13.86
C ALA A 56 24.23 10.32 12.53
N SER A 57 24.88 9.89 11.44
CA SER A 57 24.18 9.60 10.18
C SER A 57 23.29 8.37 10.25
N ALA A 58 23.65 7.40 11.08
CA ALA A 58 22.85 6.19 11.28
C ALA A 58 21.56 6.50 12.06
N ASP A 59 21.59 7.52 12.91
CA ASP A 59 20.45 7.93 13.74
C ASP A 59 19.26 8.42 12.90
N THR A 60 19.54 9.11 11.79
CA THR A 60 18.51 9.54 10.83
C THR A 60 17.92 8.35 10.05
N GLU A 61 18.75 7.42 9.57
CA GLU A 61 18.28 6.22 8.87
C GLU A 61 17.43 5.34 9.80
N LEU A 62 17.88 5.14 11.04
CA LEU A 62 17.13 4.41 12.07
C LEU A 62 15.76 5.03 12.34
N THR A 63 15.71 6.35 12.55
CA THR A 63 14.46 7.08 12.80
C THR A 63 13.47 6.92 11.63
N LEU A 64 13.96 7.00 10.39
CA LEU A 64 13.11 6.84 9.21
C LEU A 64 12.61 5.40 9.04
N LEU A 65 13.47 4.40 9.32
CA LEU A 65 13.09 2.99 9.29
C LEU A 65 12.06 2.67 10.37
N GLU A 66 12.24 3.17 11.60
CA GLU A 66 11.30 3.00 12.71
C GLU A 66 9.94 3.60 12.38
N ARG A 67 9.91 4.83 11.84
CA ARG A 67 8.66 5.47 11.42
C ARG A 67 7.96 4.67 10.32
N ARG A 68 8.70 4.18 9.34
CA ARG A 68 8.15 3.36 8.25
C ARG A 68 7.60 2.04 8.79
N LEU A 69 8.33 1.37 9.67
CA LEU A 69 7.91 0.13 10.31
C LEU A 69 6.60 0.31 11.07
N ASN A 70 6.52 1.34 11.91
CA ASN A 70 5.29 1.66 12.66
C ASN A 70 4.08 1.88 11.73
N ALA A 71 4.27 2.59 10.61
CA ALA A 71 3.20 2.80 9.65
C ALA A 71 2.73 1.48 9.00
N MET A 72 3.67 0.60 8.62
CA MET A 72 3.32 -0.71 8.05
C MET A 72 2.62 -1.61 9.06
N GLU A 73 3.06 -1.60 10.32
CA GLU A 73 2.42 -2.37 11.40
C GLU A 73 1.00 -1.88 11.68
N SER A 74 0.77 -0.56 11.68
CA SER A 74 -0.58 0.01 11.80
C SER A 74 -1.52 -0.47 10.69
N VAL A 75 -1.07 -0.45 9.43
CA VAL A 75 -1.88 -0.92 8.29
C VAL A 75 -2.12 -2.43 8.36
N ARG A 76 -1.14 -3.22 8.79
CA ARG A 76 -1.33 -4.66 9.03
C ARG A 76 -2.43 -4.90 10.07
N ASP A 77 -2.44 -4.10 11.14
CA ASP A 77 -3.43 -4.24 12.21
C ASP A 77 -4.84 -3.87 11.71
N GLU A 78 -4.97 -2.85 10.86
CA GLU A 78 -6.24 -2.57 10.15
C GLU A 78 -6.70 -3.75 9.28
N TYR A 79 -5.80 -4.44 8.59
CA TYR A 79 -6.14 -5.65 7.84
C TYR A 79 -6.55 -6.81 8.75
N ASN A 80 -5.92 -6.95 9.92
CA ASN A 80 -6.28 -7.96 10.90
C ASN A 80 -7.69 -7.70 11.47
N ASP A 81 -8.01 -6.45 11.78
CA ASP A 81 -9.33 -6.04 12.25
C ASP A 81 -10.39 -6.30 11.17
N TYR A 82 -10.13 -5.95 9.92
CA TYR A 82 -11.00 -6.28 8.79
C TYR A 82 -11.26 -7.78 8.69
N ARG A 83 -10.23 -8.62 8.87
CA ARG A 83 -10.36 -10.09 8.80
C ARG A 83 -11.11 -10.66 10.01
N ALA A 84 -11.03 -10.00 11.16
CA ALA A 84 -11.78 -10.35 12.36
C ALA A 84 -13.25 -9.87 12.29
N GLY A 85 -13.63 -9.12 11.26
CA GLY A 85 -14.98 -8.59 11.07
C GLY A 85 -15.30 -7.39 11.97
N LYS A 86 -14.27 -6.65 12.41
CA LYS A 86 -14.41 -5.39 13.15
C LYS A 86 -14.54 -4.17 12.25
#